data_AF-A0A931FFZ5-F1
#
_entry.id   AF-A0A931FFZ5-F1
#
_cell.length_a   1.000
_cell.length_b   1.000
_cell.length_c   1.000
_cell.angle_alpha   90.00
_cell.angle_beta   90.00
_cell.angle_gamma   90.00
#
_symmetry.space_group_name_H-M   'P 1'
#
loop_
_entity.id
_entity.type
_entity.pdbx_description
1 polymer ?
#
loop_
_entity_poly.entity_id
_entity_poly.type
_entity_poly.pdbx_seq_one_letter_code
_entity_poly.pdbx_strand_id
1 'polypeptide(L)'
;MDPGEAETWEITRFLCPDCHRPIAVLDNEERFPQHAVVSNPWHPFSAALCQGSGRGLEDAADYDADEDPEFDSEPSLAEFLTLPAELDWRRQPFSHVGGAGSTPIRRQGQ
;
A
#
# COMPACT_ATOMS: atom_id res chain seq x y z
N MET A 1 -13.42 -23.00 21.22
CA MET A 1 -12.80 -22.02 20.31
C MET A 1 -13.91 -21.15 19.77
N ASP A 2 -13.93 -19.89 20.18
CA ASP A 2 -14.83 -18.87 19.65
C ASP A 2 -14.27 -18.38 18.31
N PRO A 3 -15.05 -18.36 17.22
CA PRO A 3 -14.58 -17.96 15.89
C PRO A 3 -14.37 -16.44 15.71
N GLY A 4 -14.44 -15.65 16.79
CA GLY A 4 -14.35 -14.19 16.78
C GLY A 4 -13.21 -13.58 17.58
N GLU A 5 -12.36 -14.38 18.24
CA GLU A 5 -11.11 -13.87 18.82
C GLU A 5 -10.09 -13.63 17.70
N ALA A 6 -9.95 -12.37 17.27
CA ALA A 6 -8.93 -11.99 16.31
C ALA A 6 -7.54 -12.15 16.94
N GLU A 7 -6.72 -13.01 16.34
CA GLU A 7 -5.28 -13.03 16.61
C GLU A 7 -4.74 -11.61 16.33
N THR A 8 -4.26 -10.92 17.36
CA THR A 8 -3.67 -9.59 17.19
C THR A 8 -2.20 -9.79 16.87
N TRP A 9 -1.83 -9.59 15.60
CA TRP A 9 -0.44 -9.62 15.15
C TRP A 9 0.18 -8.24 15.31
N GLU A 10 1.32 -8.16 15.99
CA GLU A 10 2.13 -6.94 16.06
C GLU A 10 2.97 -6.81 14.80
N ILE A 11 3.01 -5.59 14.24
CA ILE A 11 3.70 -5.26 13.00
C ILE A 11 4.71 -4.17 13.28
N THR A 12 5.99 -4.49 13.08
CA THR A 12 7.10 -3.53 13.13
C THR A 12 7.55 -3.20 11.72
N ARG A 13 8.02 -1.97 11.48
CA ARG A 13 8.58 -1.60 10.18
C ARG A 13 10.10 -1.51 10.27
N PHE A 14 10.78 -2.10 9.30
CA PHE A 14 12.23 -2.02 9.16
C PHE A 14 12.60 -1.45 7.79
N LEU A 15 13.67 -0.67 7.71
CA LEU A 15 14.22 -0.22 6.43
C LEU A 15 14.98 -1.37 5.76
N CYS A 16 14.52 -1.80 4.58
CA CYS A 16 15.27 -2.76 3.79
C CYS A 16 16.56 -2.12 3.24
N PRO A 17 17.74 -2.71 3.46
CA PRO A 17 19.01 -2.12 3.00
C PRO A 17 19.18 -2.10 1.48
N ASP A 18 18.41 -2.88 0.71
CA ASP A 18 18.50 -2.92 -0.75
C ASP A 18 17.62 -1.86 -1.42
N CYS A 19 16.36 -1.74 -0.99
CA CYS A 19 15.40 -0.83 -1.61
C CYS A 19 15.19 0.47 -0.82
N HIS A 20 15.73 0.56 0.41
CA HIS A 20 15.58 1.70 1.32
C HIS A 20 14.11 2.08 1.56
N ARG A 21 13.21 1.09 1.53
CA ARG A 21 11.80 1.26 1.83
C ARG A 21 11.47 0.62 3.17
N PRO A 22 10.54 1.21 3.94
CA PRO A 22 10.02 0.58 5.15
C PRO A 22 9.19 -0.64 4.75
N ILE A 23 9.53 -1.79 5.32
CA ILE A 23 8.85 -3.06 5.11
C ILE A 23 8.19 -3.45 6.42
N ALA A 24 6.89 -3.74 6.37
CA ALA A 24 6.14 -4.27 7.50
C ALA A 24 6.53 -5.74 7.73
N VAL A 25 6.86 -6.06 8.97
CA VAL A 25 7.33 -7.38 9.40
C VAL A 25 6.57 -7.78 10.66
N LEU A 26 6.14 -9.03 10.74
CA LEU A 26 5.47 -9.55 11.93
C LEU A 26 6.52 -9.84 13.02
N ASP A 27 6.16 -9.67 14.29
CA ASP A 27 7.07 -9.86 15.43
C ASP A 27 7.77 -11.24 15.47
N ASN A 28 7.14 -12.27 14.91
CA ASN A 28 7.68 -13.63 14.87
C ASN A 28 8.54 -13.93 13.62
N GLU A 29 8.79 -12.95 12.75
CA GLU A 29 9.63 -13.10 11.57
C GLU A 29 11.04 -12.56 11.83
N GLU A 30 12.06 -13.36 11.53
CA GLU A 30 13.47 -12.96 11.70
C GLU A 30 14.10 -12.44 10.39
N ARG A 31 13.33 -12.45 9.30
CA ARG A 31 13.78 -12.13 7.94
C ARG A 31 12.77 -11.26 7.22
N PHE A 32 13.24 -10.43 6.31
CA PHE A 32 12.37 -9.66 5.45
C PHE A 32 11.44 -10.59 4.64
N PRO A 33 10.13 -10.32 4.61
CA PRO A 33 9.22 -11.03 3.72
C PRO A 33 9.58 -10.75 2.26
N GLN A 34 9.05 -11.57 1.36
CA GLN A 34 9.14 -11.27 -0.07
C GLN A 34 8.37 -9.99 -0.36
N HIS A 35 9.06 -9.00 -0.91
CA HIS A 35 8.49 -7.70 -1.23
C HIS A 35 8.97 -7.22 -2.58
N ALA A 36 8.14 -6.42 -3.24
CA ALA A 36 8.43 -5.90 -4.56
C ALA A 36 8.92 -4.45 -4.50
N VAL A 37 9.80 -4.10 -5.43
CA VAL A 37 10.15 -2.72 -5.76
C VAL A 37 9.45 -2.33 -7.06
N VAL A 38 8.93 -1.11 -7.12
CA VAL A 38 8.36 -0.52 -8.33
C VAL A 38 9.24 0.64 -8.78
N SER A 39 9.32 0.89 -10.09
CA SER A 39 10.14 1.98 -10.63
C SER A 39 9.64 3.36 -10.22
N ASN A 40 8.32 3.49 -10.01
CA ASN A 40 7.65 4.72 -9.61
C ASN A 40 6.36 4.35 -8.85
N PRO A 41 5.97 5.08 -7.77
CA PRO A 41 4.74 4.81 -7.03
C PRO A 41 3.48 4.80 -7.90
N TRP A 42 3.44 5.62 -8.95
CA TRP A 42 2.31 5.71 -9.88
C TRP A 42 2.36 4.71 -11.05
N HIS A 43 3.34 3.79 -11.08
CA HIS A 43 3.46 2.79 -12.13
C HIS A 43 3.54 1.35 -11.57
N PRO A 44 2.42 0.82 -11.03
CA PRO A 44 2.40 -0.40 -10.24
C PRO A 44 2.69 -1.67 -11.04
N PHE A 45 2.58 -1.63 -12.37
CA PHE A 45 2.80 -2.78 -13.25
C PHE A 45 4.28 -3.09 -13.51
N SER A 46 5.19 -2.31 -12.92
CA SER A 46 6.64 -2.48 -13.00
C SER A 46 7.25 -3.18 -11.78
N ALA A 47 6.43 -3.87 -10.99
CA ALA A 47 6.87 -4.56 -9.78
C ALA A 47 7.90 -5.67 -10.09
N ALA A 48 9.04 -5.64 -9.41
CA ALA A 48 10.06 -6.67 -9.44
C ALA A 48 10.40 -7.12 -8.01
N LEU A 49 10.77 -8.38 -7.82
CA LEU A 49 11.15 -8.88 -6.50
C LEU A 49 12.42 -8.17 -6.00
N CYS A 50 12.37 -7.63 -4.78
CA CYS A 50 13.52 -6.98 -4.16
C CYS A 50 14.60 -8.02 -3.80
N GLN A 51 15.87 -7.70 -4.09
CA GLN A 51 17.01 -8.56 -3.75
C GLN A 51 17.21 -8.73 -2.23
N GLY A 52 16.65 -7.81 -1.43
CA GLY A 52 16.65 -7.88 0.03
C GLY A 52 15.61 -8.83 0.62
N SER A 53 14.73 -9.41 -0.21
CA SER A 53 13.75 -10.42 0.24
C SER A 53 14.47 -11.60 0.90
N GLY A 54 14.05 -11.97 2.11
CA GLY A 54 14.64 -13.08 2.86
C GLY A 54 15.97 -12.77 3.57
N ARG A 55 16.50 -11.53 3.48
CA ARG A 55 17.62 -11.09 4.34
C ARG A 55 17.19 -11.06 5.81
N GLY A 56 18.14 -11.28 6.72
CA GLY A 56 17.90 -11.18 8.16
C GLY A 56 17.63 -9.74 8.59
N LEU A 57 16.77 -9.57 9.60
CA LEU A 57 16.43 -8.26 10.16
C LEU A 57 17.55 -7.70 11.06
N GLU A 58 18.48 -8.54 11.51
CA GLU A 58 19.60 -8.15 12.38
C GLU A 58 20.52 -7.07 11.78
N ASP A 59 20.53 -6.94 10.45
CA ASP A 59 21.31 -5.94 9.70
C ASP A 59 20.48 -4.69 9.34
N ALA A 60 19.18 -4.69 9.67
CA ALA A 60 18.25 -3.62 9.31
C ALA A 60 18.09 -2.58 10.41
N ALA A 61 17.91 -1.32 10.01
CA ALA A 61 17.48 -0.27 10.93
C ALA A 61 15.97 -0.36 11.17
N ASP A 62 15.56 -0.20 12.42
CA ASP A 62 14.17 0.04 12.79
C ASP A 62 13.68 1.31 12.08
N TYR A 63 12.41 1.31 11.66
CA TYR A 63 11.79 2.44 11.00
C TYR A 63 10.65 2.97 11.88
N ASP A 64 10.88 4.14 12.45
CA ASP A 64 9.82 4.90 13.10
C ASP A 64 9.17 5.85 12.09
N ALA A 65 7.88 5.65 11.86
CA ALA A 65 7.13 6.44 10.87
C ALA A 65 6.82 7.87 11.35
N ASP A 66 6.85 8.12 12.68
CA ASP A 66 6.58 9.45 13.24
C ASP A 66 7.80 10.39 13.04
N GLU A 67 8.99 9.80 12.92
CA GLU A 67 10.26 10.52 12.74
C GLU A 67 10.62 10.76 11.26
N ASP A 68 9.91 10.15 10.30
CA ASP A 68 10.17 10.30 8.87
C ASP A 68 9.31 11.41 8.25
N PRO A 69 9.88 12.58 7.89
CA PRO A 69 9.11 13.71 7.37
C PRO A 69 8.61 13.52 5.93
N GLU A 70 9.11 12.50 5.21
CA GLU A 70 8.65 12.13 3.87
C GLU A 70 7.52 11.10 3.92
N PHE A 71 7.30 10.46 5.06
CA PHE A 71 6.16 9.59 5.31
C PHE A 71 4.91 10.46 5.44
N ASP A 72 4.09 10.44 4.39
CA ASP A 72 2.84 11.21 4.31
C ASP A 72 2.02 10.97 5.59
N SER A 73 1.74 12.05 6.32
CA SER A 73 0.91 11.99 7.52
C SER A 73 -0.46 11.45 7.14
N GLU A 74 -1.03 10.56 7.96
CA GLU A 74 -2.36 10.03 7.68
C GLU A 74 -3.37 11.19 7.57
N PRO A 75 -4.10 11.33 6.44
CA PRO A 75 -5.04 12.42 6.29
C PRO A 75 -6.16 12.28 7.32
N SER A 76 -6.73 13.40 7.77
CA SER A 76 -7.85 13.35 8.71
C SER A 76 -9.04 12.63 8.08
N LEU A 77 -9.91 12.05 8.92
CA LEU A 77 -11.14 11.39 8.43
C LEU A 77 -11.98 12.33 7.56
N ALA A 78 -12.02 13.62 7.87
CA ALA A 78 -12.75 14.61 7.07
C ALA A 78 -12.15 14.75 5.65
N GLU A 79 -10.82 14.77 5.53
CA GLU A 79 -10.11 14.82 4.25
C GLU A 79 -10.32 13.54 3.43
N PHE A 80 -10.23 12.37 4.07
CA PHE A 80 -10.54 11.07 3.43
C PHE A 80 -11.98 10.99 2.91
N LEU A 81 -12.94 11.60 3.59
CA LEU A 81 -14.35 11.60 3.16
C LEU A 81 -14.64 12.67 2.10
N THR A 82 -13.70 13.57 1.85
CA THR A 82 -13.82 14.67 0.88
C THR A 82 -12.74 14.58 -0.21
N LEU A 83 -12.49 13.36 -0.69
CA LEU A 83 -11.56 13.13 -1.79
C LEU A 83 -11.91 14.02 -3.01
N PRO A 84 -10.90 14.59 -3.69
CA PRO A 84 -11.08 15.23 -4.98
C PRO A 84 -11.85 14.32 -5.94
N ALA A 85 -12.67 14.90 -6.83
CA ALA A 85 -13.50 14.12 -7.75
C ALA A 85 -12.69 13.15 -8.63
N GLU A 86 -11.43 13.47 -8.90
CA GLU A 86 -10.48 12.64 -9.64
C GLU A 86 -9.98 11.42 -8.86
N LEU A 87 -10.10 11.42 -7.54
CA LEU A 87 -9.74 10.33 -6.62
C LEU A 87 -10.96 9.61 -6.02
N ASP A 88 -12.18 10.11 -6.25
CA ASP A 88 -13.40 9.40 -5.90
C ASP A 88 -13.58 8.19 -6.84
N TRP A 89 -13.09 7.02 -6.43
CA TRP A 89 -13.12 5.78 -7.21
C TRP A 89 -14.52 5.39 -7.68
N ARG A 90 -15.60 5.83 -7.01
CA ARG A 90 -16.99 5.58 -7.43
C ARG A 90 -17.35 6.36 -8.69
N ARG A 91 -16.68 7.46 -8.97
CA ARG A 91 -16.95 8.33 -10.13
C ARG A 91 -16.03 8.03 -11.31
N GLN A 92 -15.10 7.08 -11.16
CA GLN A 92 -14.16 6.72 -12.20
C GLN A 92 -14.86 5.95 -13.33
N PRO A 93 -14.45 6.15 -14.60
CA PRO A 93 -15.11 5.56 -15.76
C PRO A 93 -15.01 4.03 -15.85
N PHE A 94 -14.06 3.44 -15.11
CA PHE A 94 -13.92 1.98 -14.97
C PHE A 94 -14.69 1.43 -13.76
N SER A 95 -15.17 2.29 -12.87
CA SER A 95 -15.93 1.88 -11.70
C SER A 95 -17.33 1.45 -12.12
N HIS A 96 -17.83 0.37 -11.54
CA HIS A 96 -19.14 -0.20 -11.86
C HIS A 96 -20.31 0.66 -11.34
N VAL A 97 -20.21 1.99 -11.38
CA VAL A 97 -21.39 2.88 -11.33
C VAL A 97 -22.15 2.71 -12.62
N GLY A 98 -22.86 1.60 -12.64
CA GLY A 98 -23.55 1.09 -13.76
C GLY A 98 -24.32 -0.14 -13.32
N GLY A 99 -25.46 0.08 -12.67
CA GLY A 99 -26.43 -0.99 -12.47
C GLY A 99 -26.83 -1.63 -13.81
N ALA A 100 -27.56 -2.74 -13.75
CA ALA A 100 -28.10 -3.41 -14.93
C ALA A 100 -28.81 -2.40 -15.85
N GLY A 101 -28.24 -2.15 -17.05
CA GLY A 101 -28.73 -1.15 -18.01
C GLY A 101 -27.78 0.02 -18.29
N SER A 102 -26.67 0.12 -17.57
CA SER A 102 -25.64 1.11 -17.89
C SER A 102 -24.97 0.84 -19.24
N THR A 103 -25.05 1.82 -20.13
CA THR A 103 -24.43 1.76 -21.47
C THR A 103 -23.23 2.70 -21.48
N PRO A 104 -22.05 2.28 -21.99
CA PRO A 104 -20.87 3.14 -22.03
C PRO A 104 -21.12 4.42 -22.83
N ILE A 105 -20.67 5.56 -22.30
CA ILE A 105 -20.73 6.85 -23.01
C ILE A 105 -19.73 6.80 -24.16
N ARG A 106 -20.24 6.76 -25.40
CA ARG A 106 -19.39 6.84 -26.60
C ARG A 106 -18.95 8.29 -26.80
N ARG A 107 -17.72 8.64 -26.43
CA ARG A 107 -17.12 9.92 -26.87
C ARG A 107 -16.97 9.86 -28.39
N GLN A 108 -17.66 10.76 -29.09
CA GLN A 108 -17.50 10.91 -30.54
C GLN A 108 -16.12 11.53 -30.77
N GLY A 109 -15.25 10.80 -31.48
CA GLY A 109 -13.88 11.21 -31.76
C GLY A 109 -13.80 12.51 -32.56
N GLN A 110 -12.82 13.34 -32.21
CA GLN A 110 -12.30 14.41 -33.05
C GLN A 110 -11.05 13.88 -33.76
#